data_AF-A0A9D6QC46-F1
#
_entry.id   AF-A0A9D6QC46-F1
#
_cell.length_a   1.000
_cell.length_b   1.000
_cell.length_c   1.000
_cell.angle_alpha   90.00
_cell.angle_beta   90.00
_cell.angle_gamma   90.00
#
_symmetry.space_group_name_H-M   'P 1'
#
loop_
_entity.id
_entity.type
_entity.pdbx_description
1 polymer ?
#
loop_
_entity_poly.entity_id
_entity_poly.type
_entity_poly.pdbx_seq_one_letter_code
_entity_poly.pdbx_strand_id
1 'polypeptide(L)'
;MPYAIRVAGVVRVTGLIATGAALLASIGDLLLLHVAQLGPEDCGIARMACWPELLTGHYLGVLTIPLYGIGYWQVSRGLGANDWRARWVFALGAYASALGGAVHGLTALIIRASPADPNAPGDPFAALAPYAPYLLPLWLLLGVLALAGSALFTLVILTTRTAYPRWFAFANPVVLVALASLATLPAPAIASYVIPAAPNLAHIVFFGASTAVLWQADTR
;
A
#
# COMPACT_ATOMS: atom_id res chain seq x y z
N MET A 1 -30.62 4.40 19.81
CA MET A 1 -29.82 5.58 19.43
C MET A 1 -28.34 5.57 19.88
N PRO A 2 -27.93 5.14 21.09
CA PRO A 2 -26.50 5.20 21.49
C PRO A 2 -25.58 4.22 20.73
N TYR A 3 -26.12 3.13 20.18
CA TYR A 3 -25.35 2.14 19.41
C TYR A 3 -24.90 2.68 18.03
N ALA A 4 -25.74 3.46 17.36
CA ALA A 4 -25.44 4.02 16.03
C ALA A 4 -24.31 5.08 16.09
N ILE A 5 -24.29 5.92 17.13
CA ILE A 5 -23.26 6.95 17.34
C ILE A 5 -21.88 6.33 17.58
N ARG A 6 -21.81 5.19 18.30
CA ARG A 6 -20.54 4.49 18.54
C ARG A 6 -19.96 3.85 17.27
N VAL A 7 -20.79 3.36 16.37
CA VAL A 7 -20.33 2.75 15.11
C VAL A 7 -19.74 3.81 14.17
N ALA A 8 -20.35 4.99 14.08
CA ALA A 8 -19.86 6.11 13.28
C ALA A 8 -18.47 6.59 13.75
N GLY A 9 -18.27 6.75 15.05
CA GLY A 9 -16.97 7.16 15.61
C GLY A 9 -15.84 6.16 15.31
N VAL A 10 -16.13 4.85 15.42
CA VAL A 10 -15.14 3.80 15.14
C VAL A 10 -14.76 3.79 13.65
N VAL A 11 -15.73 3.91 12.74
CA VAL A 11 -15.50 3.94 11.28
C VAL A 11 -14.59 5.10 10.86
N ARG A 12 -14.69 6.25 11.54
CA ARG A 12 -13.82 7.42 11.26
C ARG A 12 -12.39 7.19 11.71
N VAL A 13 -12.22 6.75 12.96
CA VAL A 13 -10.89 6.52 13.54
C VAL A 13 -10.13 5.45 12.77
N THR A 14 -10.79 4.35 12.40
CA THR A 14 -10.15 3.28 11.64
C THR A 14 -9.70 3.72 10.24
N GLY A 15 -10.50 4.54 9.55
CA GLY A 15 -10.12 5.12 8.26
C GLY A 15 -8.93 6.09 8.35
N LEU A 16 -8.90 6.95 9.38
CA LEU A 16 -7.76 7.84 9.64
C LEU A 16 -6.49 7.07 10.00
N ILE A 17 -6.58 6.03 10.83
CA ILE A 17 -5.45 5.16 11.16
C ILE A 17 -4.88 4.53 9.89
N ALA A 18 -5.74 3.96 9.03
CA ALA A 18 -5.30 3.31 7.80
C ALA A 18 -4.66 4.30 6.80
N THR A 19 -5.20 5.52 6.72
CA THR A 19 -4.63 6.58 5.88
C THR A 19 -3.25 7.02 6.41
N GLY A 20 -3.13 7.23 7.73
CA GLY A 20 -1.87 7.54 8.38
C GLY A 20 -0.83 6.43 8.24
N ALA A 21 -1.26 5.18 8.36
CA ALA A 21 -0.42 4.03 8.09
C ALA A 21 0.09 4.01 6.64
N ALA A 22 -0.76 4.31 5.66
CA ALA A 22 -0.36 4.35 4.26
C ALA A 22 0.61 5.49 3.94
N LEU A 23 0.47 6.64 4.61
CA LEU A 23 1.43 7.74 4.55
C LEU A 23 2.80 7.30 5.08
N LEU A 24 2.84 6.68 6.26
CA LEU A 24 4.07 6.20 6.87
C LEU A 24 4.74 5.09 6.05
N ALA A 25 3.98 4.15 5.51
CA ALA A 25 4.49 3.12 4.61
C ALA A 25 5.08 3.72 3.33
N SER A 26 4.44 4.74 2.76
CA SER A 26 4.96 5.46 1.58
C SER A 26 6.26 6.21 1.88
N ILE A 27 6.39 6.82 3.07
CA ILE A 27 7.67 7.35 3.53
C ILE A 27 8.71 6.23 3.64
N GLY A 28 8.30 5.06 4.13
CA GLY A 28 9.14 3.87 4.19
C GLY A 28 9.66 3.44 2.82
N ASP A 29 8.79 3.38 1.80
CA ASP A 29 9.19 3.11 0.42
C ASP A 29 10.23 4.12 -0.08
N LEU A 30 9.96 5.42 0.09
CA LEU A 30 10.85 6.46 -0.41
C LEU A 30 12.23 6.40 0.23
N LEU A 31 12.32 6.06 1.53
CA LEU A 31 13.59 5.83 2.21
C LEU A 31 14.33 4.61 1.65
N LEU A 32 13.62 3.47 1.48
CA LEU A 32 14.23 2.25 0.92
C LEU A 32 14.71 2.48 -0.53
N LEU A 33 13.89 3.13 -1.35
CA LEU A 33 14.20 3.44 -2.74
C LEU A 33 15.33 4.45 -2.87
N HIS A 34 15.40 5.43 -1.97
CA HIS A 34 16.53 6.33 -1.90
C HIS A 34 17.83 5.56 -1.66
N VAL A 35 17.89 4.74 -0.60
CA VAL A 35 19.07 3.91 -0.30
C VAL A 35 19.39 2.91 -1.41
N ALA A 36 18.38 2.35 -2.08
CA ALA A 36 18.55 1.41 -3.18
C ALA A 36 19.27 2.03 -4.39
N GLN A 37 19.08 3.34 -4.63
CA GLN A 37 19.68 4.06 -5.74
C GLN A 37 21.07 4.63 -5.44
N LEU A 38 21.49 4.65 -4.16
CA LEU A 38 22.81 5.13 -3.75
C LEU A 38 23.91 4.09 -3.94
N GLY A 39 25.10 4.57 -4.33
CA GLY A 39 26.31 3.78 -4.54
C GLY A 39 27.17 3.58 -3.28
N PRO A 40 28.28 2.81 -3.38
CA PRO A 40 29.22 2.63 -2.26
C PRO A 40 29.84 3.94 -1.76
N GLU A 41 29.98 4.94 -2.64
CA GLU A 41 30.53 6.26 -2.33
C GLU A 41 29.65 7.07 -1.35
N ASP A 42 28.34 6.87 -1.41
CA ASP A 42 27.37 7.58 -0.57
C ASP A 42 27.05 6.82 0.71
N CYS A 43 26.82 5.50 0.61
CA CYS A 43 26.38 4.68 1.74
C CYS A 43 27.49 3.86 2.41
N GLY A 44 28.72 3.89 1.88
CA GLY A 44 29.82 3.05 2.33
C GLY A 44 29.63 1.56 2.02
N ILE A 45 30.63 0.75 2.38
CA ILE A 45 30.58 -0.70 2.22
C ILE A 45 29.41 -1.27 3.04
N ALA A 46 28.65 -2.19 2.44
CA ALA A 46 27.47 -2.80 3.04
C ALA A 46 26.39 -1.79 3.49
N ARG A 47 26.39 -0.58 2.90
CA ARG A 47 25.42 0.49 3.14
C ARG A 47 25.36 0.96 4.60
N MET A 48 26.48 0.88 5.34
CA MET A 48 26.54 1.24 6.76
C MET A 48 26.22 2.71 7.05
N ALA A 49 26.57 3.64 6.17
CA ALA A 49 26.30 5.06 6.38
C ALA A 49 24.79 5.39 6.24
N CYS A 50 24.07 4.61 5.42
CA CYS A 50 22.62 4.74 5.19
C CYS A 50 21.78 3.82 6.09
N TRP A 51 22.39 3.31 7.16
CA TRP A 51 21.74 2.39 8.11
C TRP A 51 20.49 2.99 8.78
N PRO A 52 20.48 4.26 9.20
CA PRO A 52 19.29 4.87 9.79
C PRO A 52 18.10 4.89 8.81
N GLU A 53 18.31 5.34 7.58
CA GLU A 53 17.27 5.43 6.53
C GLU A 53 16.72 4.05 6.19
N LEU A 54 17.61 3.06 6.07
CA LEU A 54 17.22 1.69 5.76
C LEU A 54 16.38 1.07 6.89
N LEU A 55 16.80 1.25 8.15
CA LEU A 55 16.05 0.75 9.31
C LEU A 55 14.72 1.49 9.49
N THR A 56 14.70 2.80 9.31
CA THR A 56 13.45 3.57 9.36
C THR A 56 12.51 3.10 8.25
N GLY A 57 12.99 2.95 7.02
CA GLY A 57 12.21 2.43 5.91
C GLY A 57 11.66 1.03 6.16
N HIS A 58 12.49 0.15 6.73
CA HIS A 58 12.10 -1.19 7.16
C HIS A 58 10.96 -1.16 8.19
N TYR A 59 11.15 -0.50 9.32
CA TYR A 59 10.18 -0.52 10.42
C TYR A 59 8.90 0.23 10.08
N LEU A 60 8.97 1.33 9.32
CA LEU A 60 7.77 1.99 8.82
C LEU A 60 6.94 1.02 7.99
N GLY A 61 7.52 0.35 6.98
CA GLY A 61 6.78 -0.61 6.17
C GLY A 61 6.25 -1.80 6.96
N VAL A 62 7.12 -2.49 7.71
CA VAL A 62 6.79 -3.72 8.44
C VAL A 62 5.69 -3.51 9.48
N LEU A 63 5.71 -2.38 10.20
CA LEU A 63 4.75 -2.12 11.28
C LEU A 63 3.46 -1.46 10.79
N THR A 64 3.53 -0.62 9.75
CA THR A 64 2.36 0.18 9.36
C THR A 64 1.53 -0.46 8.26
N ILE A 65 2.11 -1.20 7.30
CA ILE A 65 1.34 -1.84 6.24
C ILE A 65 0.31 -2.84 6.80
N PRO A 66 0.61 -3.69 7.80
CA PRO A 66 -0.40 -4.56 8.41
C PRO A 66 -1.63 -3.81 8.96
N LEU A 67 -1.49 -2.53 9.34
CA LEU A 67 -2.61 -1.70 9.79
C LEU A 67 -3.61 -1.37 8.67
N TYR A 68 -3.28 -1.62 7.40
CA TYR A 68 -4.25 -1.49 6.30
C TYR A 68 -5.41 -2.46 6.48
N GLY A 69 -5.24 -3.58 7.19
CA GLY A 69 -6.34 -4.46 7.57
C GLY A 69 -7.45 -3.72 8.33
N ILE A 70 -7.10 -2.73 9.16
CA ILE A 70 -8.07 -1.86 9.84
C ILE A 70 -8.85 -0.99 8.84
N GLY A 71 -8.16 -0.51 7.79
CA GLY A 71 -8.77 0.23 6.67
C GLY A 71 -9.68 -0.65 5.83
N TYR A 72 -9.26 -1.86 5.49
CA TYR A 72 -10.09 -2.82 4.75
C TYR A 72 -11.30 -3.29 5.57
N TRP A 73 -11.17 -3.37 6.89
CA TRP A 73 -12.30 -3.56 7.78
C TRP A 73 -13.29 -2.39 7.66
N GLN A 74 -12.81 -1.15 7.76
CA GLN A 74 -13.62 0.06 7.58
C GLN A 74 -14.34 0.05 6.21
N VAL A 75 -13.62 -0.30 5.15
CA VAL A 75 -14.17 -0.40 3.81
C VAL A 75 -15.31 -1.42 3.75
N SER A 76 -15.13 -2.60 4.34
CA SER A 76 -16.16 -3.65 4.36
C SER A 76 -17.44 -3.21 5.09
N ARG A 77 -17.33 -2.33 6.11
CA ARG A 77 -18.51 -1.77 6.79
C ARG A 77 -19.34 -0.91 5.84
N GLY A 78 -18.68 -0.11 5.00
CA GLY A 78 -19.33 0.71 3.98
C GLY A 78 -19.95 -0.10 2.83
N LEU A 79 -19.35 -1.25 2.49
CA LEU A 79 -19.88 -2.17 1.48
C LEU A 79 -21.12 -2.95 1.98
N GLY A 80 -21.24 -3.16 3.28
CA GLY A 80 -22.34 -3.86 3.91
C GLY A 80 -21.85 -4.95 4.86
N ALA A 81 -22.00 -4.71 6.17
CA ALA A 81 -21.49 -5.58 7.25
C ALA A 81 -21.85 -7.07 7.15
N ASN A 82 -23.03 -7.38 6.59
CA ASN A 82 -23.54 -8.73 6.47
C ASN A 82 -23.37 -9.34 5.06
N ASP A 83 -22.85 -8.58 4.09
CA ASP A 83 -22.57 -9.10 2.76
C ASP A 83 -21.29 -9.95 2.79
N TRP A 84 -21.39 -11.20 2.34
CA TRP A 84 -20.26 -12.13 2.33
C TRP A 84 -19.12 -11.63 1.42
N ARG A 85 -19.43 -10.89 0.35
CA ARG A 85 -18.44 -10.29 -0.55
C ARG A 85 -17.66 -9.18 0.14
N ALA A 86 -18.33 -8.38 0.97
CA ALA A 86 -17.66 -7.35 1.78
C ALA A 86 -16.65 -7.97 2.76
N ARG A 87 -16.97 -9.14 3.34
CA ARG A 87 -16.04 -9.90 4.19
C ARG A 87 -14.82 -10.41 3.42
N TRP A 88 -14.99 -10.83 2.17
CA TRP A 88 -13.86 -11.20 1.32
C TRP A 88 -13.00 -10.01 0.90
N VAL A 89 -13.59 -8.84 0.62
CA VAL A 89 -12.81 -7.61 0.41
C VAL A 89 -11.95 -7.32 1.64
N PHE A 90 -12.50 -7.46 2.85
CA PHE A 90 -11.72 -7.34 4.08
C PHE A 90 -10.61 -8.40 4.18
N ALA A 91 -10.95 -9.68 4.04
CA ALA A 91 -10.00 -10.78 4.20
C ALA A 91 -8.83 -10.70 3.20
N LEU A 92 -9.14 -10.43 1.93
CA LEU A 92 -8.13 -10.27 0.87
C LEU A 92 -7.24 -9.08 1.16
N GLY A 93 -7.82 -7.93 1.52
CA GLY A 93 -7.05 -6.72 1.83
C GLY A 93 -6.17 -6.87 3.08
N ALA A 94 -6.69 -7.47 4.15
CA ALA A 94 -5.94 -7.71 5.38
C ALA A 94 -4.80 -8.73 5.18
N TYR A 95 -5.04 -9.78 4.40
CA TYR A 95 -4.01 -10.75 4.08
C TYR A 95 -2.94 -10.14 3.16
N ALA A 96 -3.35 -9.41 2.12
CA ALA A 96 -2.43 -8.69 1.24
C ALA A 96 -1.59 -7.67 2.03
N SER A 97 -2.16 -6.99 3.02
CA SER A 97 -1.41 -6.04 3.83
C SER A 97 -0.39 -6.72 4.77
N ALA A 98 -0.73 -7.86 5.37
CA ALA A 98 0.24 -8.62 6.14
C ALA A 98 1.41 -9.11 5.26
N LEU A 99 1.10 -9.58 4.05
CA LEU A 99 2.09 -9.98 3.06
C LEU A 99 2.95 -8.79 2.60
N GLY A 100 2.35 -7.62 2.40
CA GLY A 100 3.06 -6.39 2.04
C GLY A 100 4.08 -5.95 3.11
N GLY A 101 3.73 -6.05 4.39
CA GLY A 101 4.67 -5.83 5.49
C GLY A 101 5.86 -6.79 5.44
N ALA A 102 5.62 -8.08 5.16
CA ALA A 102 6.69 -9.06 5.01
C ALA A 102 7.60 -8.77 3.79
N VAL A 103 7.00 -8.36 2.66
CA VAL A 103 7.75 -7.93 1.46
C VAL A 103 8.61 -6.71 1.75
N HIS A 104 8.13 -5.71 2.50
CA HIS A 104 8.96 -4.59 2.96
C HIS A 104 10.15 -5.04 3.80
N GLY A 105 9.90 -5.94 4.74
CA GLY A 105 10.95 -6.50 5.59
C GLY A 105 12.06 -7.16 4.77
N LEU A 106 11.66 -8.02 3.83
CA LEU A 106 12.58 -8.70 2.92
C LEU A 106 13.29 -7.73 1.98
N THR A 107 12.59 -6.73 1.44
CA THR A 107 13.15 -5.72 0.53
C THR A 107 14.26 -4.92 1.20
N ALA A 108 14.07 -4.48 2.45
CA ALA A 108 15.12 -3.77 3.19
C ALA A 108 16.37 -4.63 3.43
N LEU A 109 16.18 -5.92 3.75
CA LEU A 109 17.29 -6.86 3.93
C LEU A 109 18.04 -7.11 2.62
N ILE A 110 17.32 -7.23 1.51
CA ILE A 110 17.93 -7.38 0.19
C ILE A 110 18.71 -6.13 -0.16
N ILE A 111 18.12 -4.93 -0.04
CA ILE A 111 18.82 -3.66 -0.27
C ILE A 111 20.10 -3.62 0.56
N ARG A 112 20.10 -4.06 1.82
CA ARG A 112 21.35 -4.15 2.60
C ARG A 112 22.39 -5.09 1.97
N ALA A 113 21.96 -6.28 1.56
CA ALA A 113 22.82 -7.37 1.14
C ALA A 113 23.33 -7.22 -0.30
N SER A 114 22.64 -6.44 -1.12
CA SER A 114 23.00 -6.23 -2.51
C SER A 114 24.31 -5.42 -2.61
N PRO A 115 25.32 -5.92 -3.33
CA PRO A 115 26.48 -5.10 -3.64
C PRO A 115 25.99 -3.88 -4.43
N ALA A 116 26.39 -2.69 -4.02
CA ALA A 116 26.08 -1.51 -4.79
C ALA A 116 26.85 -1.61 -6.12
N ASP A 117 26.12 -1.70 -7.23
CA ASP A 117 26.70 -1.82 -8.56
C ASP A 117 27.16 -0.44 -9.04
N PRO A 118 28.47 -0.19 -9.14
CA PRO A 118 28.97 1.10 -9.60
C PRO A 118 28.65 1.39 -11.07
N ASN A 119 28.19 0.39 -11.84
CA ASN A 119 27.83 0.52 -13.26
C ASN A 119 26.31 0.62 -13.50
N ALA A 120 25.48 0.49 -12.47
CA ALA A 120 24.03 0.63 -12.56
C ALA A 120 23.43 1.67 -11.58
N PRO A 121 24.01 2.89 -11.47
CA PRO A 121 23.41 3.93 -10.64
C PRO A 121 22.02 4.28 -11.18
N GLY A 122 21.02 4.26 -10.29
CA GLY A 122 19.66 4.70 -10.59
C GLY A 122 18.63 3.62 -10.95
N ASP A 123 19.00 2.33 -11.01
CA ASP A 123 18.00 1.24 -11.08
C ASP A 123 17.79 0.59 -9.70
N PRO A 124 16.72 0.95 -8.95
CA PRO A 124 16.44 0.36 -7.65
C PRO A 124 16.14 -1.16 -7.74
N PHE A 125 15.79 -1.69 -8.93
CA PHE A 125 15.51 -3.11 -9.14
C PHE A 125 16.76 -3.93 -9.40
N ALA A 126 17.87 -3.33 -9.83
CA ALA A 126 19.13 -4.03 -10.06
C ALA A 126 19.61 -4.73 -8.77
N ALA A 127 19.47 -4.05 -7.63
CA ALA A 127 19.75 -4.62 -6.32
C ALA A 127 18.87 -5.85 -6.00
N LEU A 128 17.65 -5.91 -6.53
CA LEU A 128 16.69 -6.97 -6.23
C LEU A 128 16.82 -8.18 -7.17
N ALA A 129 17.44 -8.02 -8.35
CA ALA A 129 17.48 -9.05 -9.38
C ALA A 129 18.04 -10.41 -8.92
N PRO A 130 19.15 -10.49 -8.15
CA PRO A 130 19.65 -11.79 -7.64
C PRO A 130 18.68 -12.48 -6.68
N TYR A 131 17.77 -11.73 -6.07
CA TYR A 131 16.81 -12.18 -5.08
C TYR A 131 15.38 -12.33 -5.64
N ALA A 132 15.21 -12.17 -6.96
CA ALA A 132 13.93 -12.31 -7.64
C ALA A 132 13.18 -13.62 -7.30
N PRO A 133 13.83 -14.79 -7.11
CA PRO A 133 13.12 -16.01 -6.72
C PRO A 133 12.37 -15.91 -5.38
N TYR A 134 12.79 -15.02 -4.48
CA TYR A 134 12.11 -14.77 -3.21
C TYR A 134 11.02 -13.70 -3.32
N LEU A 135 11.27 -12.62 -4.07
CA LEU A 135 10.36 -11.49 -4.18
C LEU A 135 9.24 -11.69 -5.20
N LEU A 136 9.56 -12.23 -6.38
CA LEU A 136 8.62 -12.31 -7.50
C LEU A 136 7.36 -13.12 -7.16
N PRO A 137 7.43 -14.28 -6.48
CA PRO A 137 6.23 -15.00 -6.07
C PRO A 137 5.34 -14.20 -5.11
N LEU A 138 5.95 -13.45 -4.17
CA LEU A 138 5.23 -12.62 -3.21
C LEU A 138 4.57 -11.43 -3.92
N TRP A 139 5.27 -10.77 -4.85
CA TRP A 139 4.71 -9.70 -5.67
C TRP A 139 3.59 -10.17 -6.59
N LEU A 140 3.73 -11.34 -7.20
CA LEU A 140 2.67 -11.94 -8.01
C LEU A 140 1.44 -12.24 -7.15
N LEU A 141 1.62 -12.83 -5.97
CA LEU A 141 0.53 -13.08 -5.05
C LEU A 141 -0.15 -11.77 -4.60
N LEU A 142 0.62 -10.74 -4.23
CA LEU A 142 0.09 -9.40 -3.93
C LEU A 142 -0.72 -8.84 -5.09
N GLY A 143 -0.22 -8.95 -6.32
CA GLY A 143 -0.92 -8.53 -7.53
C GLY A 143 -2.25 -9.25 -7.73
N VAL A 144 -2.26 -10.58 -7.58
CA VAL A 144 -3.48 -11.41 -7.67
C VAL A 144 -4.49 -11.01 -6.60
N LEU A 145 -4.05 -10.85 -5.35
CA LEU A 145 -4.93 -10.44 -4.24
C LEU A 145 -5.49 -9.03 -4.46
N ALA A 146 -4.67 -8.09 -4.93
CA ALA A 146 -5.08 -6.73 -5.24
C ALA A 146 -6.12 -6.68 -6.37
N LEU A 147 -5.92 -7.46 -7.44
CA LEU A 147 -6.86 -7.60 -8.55
C LEU A 147 -8.18 -8.21 -8.09
N ALA A 148 -8.12 -9.34 -7.38
CA ALA A 148 -9.32 -10.02 -6.86
C ALA A 148 -10.11 -9.12 -5.90
N GLY A 149 -9.43 -8.48 -4.96
CA GLY A 149 -10.03 -7.56 -3.99
C GLY A 149 -10.66 -6.34 -4.66
N SER A 150 -9.96 -5.72 -5.62
CA SER A 150 -10.45 -4.54 -6.35
C SER A 150 -11.62 -4.87 -7.26
N ALA A 151 -11.58 -6.02 -7.94
CA ALA A 151 -12.69 -6.50 -8.77
C ALA A 151 -13.94 -6.78 -7.90
N LEU A 152 -13.77 -7.45 -6.77
CA LEU A 152 -14.87 -7.73 -5.85
C LEU A 152 -15.45 -6.45 -5.24
N PHE A 153 -14.60 -5.53 -4.81
CA PHE A 153 -14.99 -4.20 -4.34
C PHE A 153 -15.84 -3.45 -5.37
N THR A 154 -15.36 -3.40 -6.62
CA THR A 154 -16.05 -2.78 -7.75
C THR A 154 -17.41 -3.44 -7.98
N LEU A 155 -17.44 -4.77 -8.04
CA LEU A 155 -18.66 -5.55 -8.25
C LEU A 155 -19.70 -5.27 -7.18
N VAL A 156 -19.31 -5.22 -5.90
CA VAL A 156 -20.24 -4.96 -4.79
C VAL A 156 -20.85 -3.57 -4.93
N ILE A 157 -20.06 -2.53 -5.15
CA ILE A 157 -20.58 -1.15 -5.31
C ILE A 157 -21.57 -1.04 -6.48
N LEU A 158 -21.28 -1.72 -7.60
CA LEU A 158 -22.12 -1.66 -8.80
C LEU A 158 -23.38 -2.53 -8.72
N THR A 159 -23.37 -3.60 -7.93
CA THR A 159 -24.48 -4.58 -7.90
C THR A 159 -25.37 -4.49 -6.68
N THR A 160 -24.91 -3.88 -5.58
CA THR A 160 -25.66 -3.83 -4.32
C THR A 160 -25.98 -2.40 -3.90
N ARG A 161 -26.69 -2.27 -2.77
CA ARG A 161 -26.84 -1.02 -2.04
C ARG A 161 -25.72 -0.92 -1.02
N THR A 162 -24.79 0.00 -1.23
CA THR A 162 -23.66 0.28 -0.32
C THR A 162 -23.76 1.73 0.16
N ALA A 163 -22.95 2.10 1.16
CA ALA A 163 -22.80 3.49 1.56
C ALA A 163 -21.96 4.31 0.56
N TYR A 164 -21.27 3.65 -0.38
CA TYR A 164 -20.48 4.32 -1.40
C TYR A 164 -21.32 4.74 -2.61
N PRO A 165 -21.06 5.93 -3.17
CA PRO A 165 -21.65 6.31 -4.45
C PRO A 165 -21.08 5.43 -5.58
N ARG A 166 -21.85 5.26 -6.66
CA ARG A 166 -21.51 4.35 -7.76
C ARG A 166 -20.15 4.65 -8.41
N TRP A 167 -19.77 5.92 -8.52
CA TRP A 167 -18.47 6.33 -9.09
C TRP A 167 -17.28 5.82 -8.27
N PHE A 168 -17.47 5.58 -6.96
CA PHE A 168 -16.40 5.13 -6.07
C PHE A 168 -15.94 3.70 -6.40
N ALA A 169 -16.70 2.94 -7.19
CA ALA A 169 -16.29 1.64 -7.72
C ALA A 169 -14.95 1.72 -8.50
N PHE A 170 -14.66 2.85 -9.15
CA PHE A 170 -13.44 3.07 -9.90
C PHE A 170 -12.30 3.65 -9.08
N ALA A 171 -12.56 4.11 -7.86
CA ALA A 171 -11.55 4.61 -6.93
C ALA A 171 -11.00 3.45 -6.08
N ASN A 172 -10.54 2.36 -6.72
CA ASN A 172 -9.99 1.19 -6.04
C ASN A 172 -8.45 1.14 -6.16
N PRO A 173 -7.74 0.36 -5.31
CA PRO A 173 -6.29 0.36 -5.28
C PRO A 173 -5.62 0.05 -6.62
N VAL A 174 -6.13 -0.91 -7.41
CA VAL A 174 -5.53 -1.26 -8.70
C VAL A 174 -5.63 -0.11 -9.70
N VAL A 175 -6.80 0.53 -9.80
CA VAL A 175 -6.97 1.70 -10.68
C VAL A 175 -6.05 2.83 -10.26
N LEU A 176 -5.95 3.11 -8.96
CA LEU A 176 -5.11 4.18 -8.43
C LEU A 176 -3.61 3.90 -8.65
N VAL A 177 -3.16 2.65 -8.48
CA VAL A 177 -1.79 2.24 -8.83
C VAL A 177 -1.52 2.46 -10.31
N ALA A 178 -2.43 2.01 -11.19
CA ALA A 178 -2.26 2.17 -12.63
C ALA A 178 -2.18 3.65 -13.02
N LEU A 179 -3.05 4.50 -12.47
CA LEU A 179 -3.03 5.94 -12.73
C LEU A 179 -1.73 6.60 -12.25
N ALA A 180 -1.26 6.27 -11.04
CA ALA A 180 0.00 6.80 -10.51
C ALA A 180 1.20 6.40 -11.38
N SER A 181 1.26 5.13 -11.80
CA SER A 181 2.33 4.63 -12.66
C SER A 181 2.29 5.26 -14.06
N LEU A 182 1.10 5.35 -14.68
CA LEU A 182 0.94 5.95 -16.01
C LEU A 182 1.28 7.44 -16.01
N ALA A 183 0.91 8.17 -14.95
CA ALA A 183 1.19 9.59 -14.82
C ALA A 183 2.69 9.93 -14.75
N THR A 184 3.54 8.96 -14.36
CA THR A 184 4.99 9.18 -14.20
C THR A 184 5.83 8.70 -15.37
N LEU A 185 5.23 8.02 -16.37
CA LEU A 185 5.94 7.57 -17.58
C LEU A 185 6.75 8.67 -18.30
N PRO A 186 6.31 9.93 -18.38
CA PRO A 186 7.10 10.98 -19.04
C PRO A 186 8.37 11.40 -18.28
N ALA A 187 8.52 10.98 -17.02
CA ALA A 187 9.61 11.40 -16.14
C ALA A 187 10.27 10.17 -15.46
N PRO A 188 11.24 9.51 -16.12
CA PRO A 188 11.85 8.28 -15.61
C PRO A 188 12.45 8.40 -14.20
N ALA A 189 13.05 9.56 -13.88
CA ALA A 189 13.59 9.84 -12.55
C ALA A 189 12.52 9.91 -11.45
N ILE A 190 11.28 10.28 -11.79
CA ILE A 190 10.15 10.25 -10.87
C ILE A 190 9.54 8.84 -10.83
N ALA A 191 9.45 8.20 -12.00
CA ALA A 191 8.92 6.85 -12.13
C ALA A 191 9.69 5.81 -11.29
N SER A 192 11.01 5.96 -11.16
CA SER A 192 11.86 5.06 -10.34
C SER A 192 11.51 5.10 -8.84
N TYR A 193 10.87 6.16 -8.36
CA TYR A 193 10.35 6.26 -6.99
C TYR A 193 8.85 5.95 -6.91
N VAL A 194 8.06 6.50 -7.83
CA VAL A 194 6.60 6.42 -7.75
C VAL A 194 6.08 5.04 -8.11
N ILE A 195 6.63 4.35 -9.11
CA ILE A 195 6.11 3.04 -9.52
C ILE A 195 6.27 1.99 -8.40
N PRO A 196 7.44 1.84 -7.75
CA PRO A 196 7.57 0.90 -6.64
C PRO A 196 6.73 1.29 -5.42
N ALA A 197 6.61 2.60 -5.13
CA ALA A 197 5.81 3.12 -4.02
C ALA A 197 4.29 3.20 -4.32
N ALA A 198 3.89 2.97 -5.58
CA ALA A 198 2.53 3.18 -6.06
C ALA A 198 1.47 2.43 -5.22
N PRO A 199 1.69 1.18 -4.78
CA PRO A 199 0.74 0.49 -3.91
C PRO A 199 0.43 1.28 -2.65
N ASN A 200 1.43 1.78 -1.93
CA ASN A 200 1.21 2.51 -0.68
C ASN A 200 0.62 3.90 -0.95
N LEU A 201 1.07 4.59 -1.99
CA LEU A 201 0.49 5.87 -2.43
C LEU A 201 -1.00 5.76 -2.79
N ALA A 202 -1.36 4.69 -3.51
CA ALA A 202 -2.75 4.40 -3.85
C ALA A 202 -3.62 4.17 -2.60
N HIS A 203 -3.07 3.52 -1.57
CA HIS A 203 -3.80 3.30 -0.31
C HIS A 203 -4.02 4.58 0.50
N ILE A 204 -3.14 5.59 0.40
CA ILE A 204 -3.40 6.91 0.99
C ILE A 204 -4.69 7.49 0.41
N VAL A 205 -4.77 7.54 -0.92
CA VAL A 205 -5.92 8.10 -1.64
C VAL A 205 -7.17 7.25 -1.38
N PHE A 206 -7.04 5.93 -1.46
CA PHE A 206 -8.16 5.00 -1.27
C PHE A 206 -8.78 5.11 0.13
N PHE A 207 -7.98 4.98 1.18
CA PHE A 207 -8.48 5.05 2.55
C PHE A 207 -8.94 6.46 2.93
N GLY A 208 -8.23 7.50 2.48
CA GLY A 208 -8.64 8.89 2.70
C GLY A 208 -10.00 9.19 2.04
N ALA A 209 -10.18 8.81 0.78
CA ALA A 209 -11.42 9.02 0.06
C ALA A 209 -12.56 8.16 0.63
N SER A 210 -12.28 6.90 1.00
CA SER A 210 -13.24 6.02 1.68
C SER A 210 -13.73 6.66 2.98
N THR A 211 -12.80 7.17 3.79
CA THR A 211 -13.10 7.85 5.05
C THR A 211 -13.99 9.07 4.82
N ALA A 212 -13.66 9.91 3.82
CA ALA A 212 -14.45 11.09 3.49
C ALA A 212 -15.88 10.75 3.05
N VAL A 213 -16.04 9.73 2.21
CA VAL A 213 -17.36 9.27 1.74
C VAL A 213 -18.21 8.74 2.90
N LEU A 214 -17.65 7.85 3.72
CA LEU A 214 -18.40 7.28 4.84
C LEU A 214 -18.70 8.31 5.93
N TRP A 215 -17.85 9.33 6.10
CA TRP A 215 -18.13 10.45 6.99
C TRP A 215 -19.40 11.19 6.55
N GLN A 216 -19.53 11.53 5.27
CA GLN A 216 -20.70 12.25 4.76
C GLN A 216 -21.99 11.44 4.85
N ALA A 217 -21.89 10.11 4.74
CA ALA A 217 -23.02 9.20 4.90
C ALA A 217 -23.54 9.17 6.35
N ASP A 218 -22.67 9.30 7.36
CA ASP A 218 -23.07 9.34 8.78
C ASP A 218 -23.81 10.63 9.18
N THR A 219 -23.65 11.71 8.40
CA THR A 219 -24.24 13.03 8.70
C THR A 219 -25.59 13.28 8.03
N ARG A 220 -26.09 12.31 7.24
CA ARG A 220 -27.39 12.36 6.55
C ARG A 220 -28.38 11.42 7.21
#